data_AF-A0A0D8XE49-F1
#
_entry.id   AF-A0A0D8XE49-F1
#
_cell.length_a   1.000
_cell.length_b   1.000
_cell.length_c   1.000
_cell.angle_alpha   90.00
_cell.angle_beta   90.00
_cell.angle_gamma   90.00
#
_symmetry.space_group_name_H-M   'P 1'
#
loop_
_entity.id
_entity.type
_entity.pdbx_description
1 polymer ?
#
loop_
_entity_poly.entity_id
_entity_poly.type
_entity_poly.pdbx_seq_one_letter_code
_entity_poly.pdbx_strand_id
1 'polypeptide(L)'
;MTTVIDLFCSYSLILVLLLRAVPAIDIFCGTLSIFEQQQFGSNSVAISSHETVDLKQCLELCCSHYNCYGVTFTGVIAPHVGEPNCHLIGCGEGRCEMNERGEYPDGLLSVLINRTQVILC
;
A
#
# COMPACT_ATOMS: atom_id res chain seq x y z
N MET A 1 -17.48 -46.54 -24.95
CA MET A 1 -18.26 -45.41 -24.39
C MET A 1 -17.62 -44.82 -23.13
N THR A 2 -16.33 -45.05 -22.88
CA THR A 2 -15.58 -44.59 -21.69
C THR A 2 -14.64 -43.41 -22.01
N THR A 3 -14.17 -43.28 -23.25
CA THR A 3 -13.20 -42.23 -23.65
C THR A 3 -13.77 -40.80 -23.74
N VAL A 4 -15.09 -40.66 -23.86
CA VAL A 4 -15.76 -39.35 -24.01
C VAL A 4 -15.96 -38.67 -22.64
N ILE A 5 -16.11 -39.46 -21.58
CA ILE A 5 -16.36 -38.97 -20.21
C ILE A 5 -15.07 -38.40 -19.61
N ASP A 6 -13.93 -39.06 -19.83
CA ASP A 6 -12.61 -38.58 -19.40
C ASP A 6 -12.21 -37.27 -20.10
N LEU A 7 -12.59 -37.09 -21.38
CA LEU A 7 -12.36 -35.85 -22.13
C LEU A 7 -13.19 -34.68 -21.60
N PHE A 8 -14.45 -34.92 -21.24
CA PHE A 8 -15.32 -33.90 -20.66
C PHE A 8 -14.86 -33.49 -19.26
N CYS A 9 -14.38 -34.45 -18.46
CA CYS A 9 -13.92 -34.20 -17.10
C CYS A 9 -12.61 -33.39 -17.08
N SER A 10 -11.68 -33.69 -18.00
CA SER A 10 -10.43 -32.94 -18.16
C SER A 10 -10.64 -31.53 -18.73
N TYR A 11 -11.57 -31.35 -19.68
CA TYR A 11 -11.92 -30.02 -20.21
C TYR A 11 -12.56 -29.11 -19.14
N SER A 12 -13.41 -29.67 -18.29
CA SER A 12 -14.04 -28.93 -17.19
C SER A 12 -13.02 -28.52 -16.10
N LEU A 13 -11.98 -29.33 -15.86
CA LEU A 13 -10.93 -29.03 -14.89
C LEU A 13 -10.02 -27.89 -15.37
N ILE A 14 -9.68 -27.88 -16.67
CA ILE A 14 -8.89 -26.81 -17.31
C ILE A 14 -9.69 -25.49 -17.32
N LEU A 15 -11.00 -25.55 -17.59
CA LEU A 15 -11.87 -24.37 -17.55
C LEU A 15 -11.95 -23.77 -16.14
N VAL A 16 -12.04 -24.60 -15.09
CA VAL A 16 -12.04 -24.14 -13.68
C VAL A 16 -10.70 -23.54 -13.25
N LEU A 17 -9.57 -24.07 -13.75
CA LEU A 17 -8.23 -23.51 -13.51
C LEU A 17 -8.02 -22.16 -14.21
N LEU A 18 -8.59 -21.97 -15.41
CA LEU A 18 -8.52 -20.69 -16.15
C LEU A 18 -9.40 -19.60 -15.55
N LEU A 19 -10.46 -19.96 -14.82
CA LEU A 19 -11.38 -19.02 -14.14
C LEU A 19 -10.85 -18.44 -12.82
N ARG A 20 -9.69 -18.92 -12.32
CA ARG A 20 -9.11 -18.47 -11.04
C ARG A 20 -7.90 -17.54 -11.16
N ALA A 21 -7.72 -16.87 -12.29
CA ALA A 21 -6.86 -15.69 -12.34
C ALA A 21 -7.61 -14.46 -11.80
N VAL A 22 -8.05 -14.52 -10.53
CA VAL A 22 -8.51 -13.32 -9.84
C VAL A 22 -7.26 -12.52 -9.50
N PRO A 23 -7.16 -11.23 -9.88
CA PRO A 23 -6.07 -10.40 -9.37
C PRO A 23 -6.21 -10.40 -7.85
N ALA A 24 -5.21 -10.93 -7.14
CA ALA A 24 -5.13 -10.75 -5.70
C ALA A 24 -5.07 -9.24 -5.47
N ILE A 25 -6.17 -8.66 -5.04
CA ILE A 25 -6.21 -7.27 -4.60
C ILE A 25 -5.37 -7.26 -3.33
N ASP A 26 -4.14 -6.80 -3.46
CA ASP A 26 -3.25 -6.66 -2.33
C ASP A 26 -3.92 -5.74 -1.31
N ILE A 27 -3.90 -6.13 -0.03
CA ILE A 27 -4.56 -5.39 1.08
C ILE A 27 -4.07 -3.94 1.13
N PHE A 28 -2.89 -3.68 0.54
CA PHE A 28 -2.16 -2.43 0.57
C PHE A 28 -2.26 -1.59 -0.72
N CYS A 29 -3.27 -1.84 -1.55
CA CYS A 29 -3.59 -1.06 -2.76
C CYS A 29 -2.42 -0.79 -3.74
N GLY A 30 -1.38 -1.63 -3.69
CA GLY A 30 -0.17 -1.49 -4.47
C GLY A 30 1.03 -2.18 -3.81
N THR A 31 2.20 -2.01 -4.44
CA THR A 31 3.48 -2.50 -3.89
C THR A 31 4.01 -1.48 -2.87
N LEU A 32 4.46 -1.98 -1.72
CA LEU A 32 5.00 -1.14 -0.65
C LEU A 32 6.54 -1.10 -0.68
N SER A 33 7.10 0.10 -0.54
CA SER A 33 8.52 0.31 -0.24
C SER A 33 8.63 1.01 1.11
N ILE A 34 9.37 0.40 2.04
CA ILE A 34 9.47 0.87 3.43
C ILE A 34 10.82 1.54 3.65
N PHE A 35 10.79 2.71 4.27
CA PHE A 35 11.96 3.53 4.56
C PHE A 35 11.99 3.91 6.04
N GLU A 36 13.00 3.43 6.74
CA GLU A 36 13.23 3.78 8.14
C GLU A 36 13.98 5.11 8.23
N GLN A 37 13.50 6.01 9.10
CA GLN A 37 14.20 7.26 9.44
C GLN A 37 14.42 8.18 8.22
N GLN A 38 13.62 8.03 7.16
CA GLN A 38 13.65 8.86 5.96
C GLN A 38 12.30 9.52 5.79
N GLN A 39 12.29 10.78 5.34
CA GLN A 39 11.07 11.51 5.05
C GLN A 39 10.85 11.65 3.55
N PHE A 40 9.61 11.93 3.16
CA PHE A 40 9.33 12.30 1.78
C PHE A 40 9.94 13.66 1.43
N GLY A 41 10.39 13.78 0.18
CA GLY A 41 11.07 14.96 -0.33
C GLY A 41 10.14 16.13 -0.62
N SER A 42 10.70 17.20 -1.19
CA SER A 42 10.01 18.48 -1.42
C SER A 42 8.84 18.41 -2.41
N ASN A 43 8.76 17.37 -3.25
CA ASN A 43 7.63 17.14 -4.17
C ASN A 43 6.45 16.39 -3.52
N SER A 44 6.45 16.28 -2.19
CA SER A 44 5.41 15.62 -1.42
C SER A 44 4.70 16.61 -0.49
N VAL A 45 3.44 16.32 -0.19
CA VAL A 45 2.62 17.11 0.72
C VAL A 45 1.82 16.18 1.62
N ALA A 46 1.73 16.52 2.91
CA ALA A 46 0.80 15.87 3.82
C ALA A 46 -0.63 16.28 3.43
N ILE A 47 -1.39 15.37 2.85
CA ILE A 47 -2.78 15.61 2.43
C ILE A 47 -3.75 15.55 3.61
N SER A 48 -3.43 14.72 4.61
CA SER A 48 -4.22 14.59 5.84
C SER A 48 -3.41 13.90 6.93
N SER A 49 -3.82 14.11 8.18
CA SER A 49 -3.17 13.55 9.37
C SER A 49 -4.23 12.94 10.28
N HIS A 50 -3.95 11.75 10.82
CA HIS A 50 -4.86 10.99 11.65
C HIS A 50 -4.12 10.37 12.83
N GLU A 51 -4.84 10.15 13.91
CA GLU A 51 -4.37 9.29 14.99
C GLU A 51 -4.82 7.86 14.67
N THR A 52 -3.88 6.92 14.67
CA THR A 52 -4.11 5.53 14.30
C THR A 52 -3.44 4.60 15.31
N VAL A 53 -3.99 3.40 15.49
CA VAL A 53 -3.43 2.43 16.45
C VAL A 53 -2.14 1.82 15.93
N ASP A 54 -2.07 1.60 14.62
CA ASP A 54 -0.94 0.95 13.97
C ASP A 54 -0.75 1.44 12.51
N LEU A 55 0.39 1.07 11.94
CA LEU A 55 0.74 1.37 10.55
C LEU A 55 -0.27 0.78 9.55
N LYS A 56 -0.88 -0.36 9.85
CA LYS A 56 -1.83 -1.02 8.94
C LYS A 56 -3.07 -0.14 8.78
N GLN A 57 -3.62 0.38 9.87
CA GLN A 57 -4.74 1.31 9.84
C GLN A 57 -4.39 2.60 9.09
N CYS A 58 -3.16 3.11 9.26
CA CYS A 58 -2.67 4.27 8.50
C CYS A 58 -2.62 3.98 6.98
N LEU A 59 -2.14 2.81 6.57
CA LEU A 59 -2.12 2.38 5.17
C LEU A 59 -3.52 2.19 4.59
N GLU A 60 -4.46 1.64 5.36
CA GLU A 60 -5.87 1.49 4.95
C GLU A 60 -6.51 2.86 4.64
N LEU A 61 -6.24 3.88 5.47
CA LEU A 61 -6.67 5.26 5.21
C LEU A 61 -6.05 5.82 3.92
N CYS A 62 -4.79 5.51 3.61
CA CYS A 62 -4.15 5.91 2.35
C CYS A 62 -4.79 5.23 1.15
N CYS A 63 -5.13 3.96 1.28
CA CYS A 63 -5.76 3.21 0.21
C CYS A 63 -7.15 3.74 -0.15
N SER A 64 -7.89 4.33 0.79
CA SER A 64 -9.18 4.98 0.51
C SER A 64 -9.05 6.35 -0.19
N HIS A 65 -7.86 6.93 -0.28
CA HIS A 65 -7.61 8.24 -0.90
C HIS A 65 -6.87 8.07 -2.24
N TYR A 66 -7.50 8.40 -3.37
CA TYR A 66 -6.93 8.19 -4.70
C TYR A 66 -5.60 8.95 -4.96
N ASN A 67 -5.40 10.06 -4.25
CA ASN A 67 -4.23 10.93 -4.35
C ASN A 67 -3.18 10.66 -3.28
N CYS A 68 -3.37 9.62 -2.45
CA CYS A 68 -2.38 9.18 -1.49
C CYS A 68 -1.40 8.20 -2.16
N TYR A 69 -0.11 8.51 -2.07
CA TYR A 69 0.99 7.74 -2.64
C TYR A 69 1.95 7.23 -1.57
N GLY A 70 1.77 7.62 -0.31
CA GLY A 70 2.58 7.14 0.79
C GLY A 70 2.03 7.55 2.14
N VAL A 71 2.61 7.00 3.20
CA VAL A 71 2.33 7.38 4.58
C VAL A 71 3.61 7.61 5.34
N THR A 72 3.60 8.55 6.27
CA THR A 72 4.61 8.68 7.32
C THR A 72 3.97 8.33 8.65
N PHE A 73 4.55 7.37 9.35
CA PHE A 73 4.11 6.91 10.66
C PHE A 73 5.19 7.20 11.70
N THR A 74 4.83 7.93 12.75
CA THR A 74 5.73 8.32 13.83
C THR A 74 5.40 7.59 15.13
N GLY A 75 6.29 7.68 16.10
CA GLY A 75 6.11 7.06 17.41
C GLY A 75 6.25 5.54 17.44
N VAL A 76 7.01 4.96 16.51
CA VAL A 76 7.30 3.52 16.46
C VAL A 76 8.14 3.07 17.65
N ILE A 77 9.06 3.92 18.12
CA ILE A 77 9.99 3.63 19.23
C ILE A 77 9.42 4.15 20.55
N ALA A 78 8.89 5.38 20.55
CA ALA A 78 8.29 6.01 21.72
C ALA A 78 7.04 6.81 21.30
N PRO A 79 5.96 6.82 22.09
CA PRO A 79 4.74 7.56 21.74
C PRO A 79 5.04 9.03 21.47
N HIS A 80 4.65 9.52 20.29
CA HIS A 80 4.73 10.94 19.96
C HIS A 80 3.50 11.66 20.53
N VAL A 81 3.71 12.63 21.41
CA VAL A 81 2.62 13.28 22.15
C VAL A 81 2.30 14.64 21.54
N GLY A 82 1.04 14.85 21.18
CA GLY A 82 0.53 16.16 20.75
C GLY A 82 0.41 16.34 19.23
N GLU A 83 0.89 15.40 18.43
CA GLU A 83 0.72 15.37 16.98
C GLU A 83 0.19 14.01 16.52
N PRO A 84 -0.62 13.96 15.44
CA PRO A 84 -1.13 12.70 14.93
C PRO A 84 0.00 11.80 14.45
N ASN A 85 -0.05 10.51 14.79
CA ASN A 85 1.02 9.57 14.43
C ASN A 85 1.01 9.09 12.98
N CYS A 86 -0.04 9.37 12.21
CA CYS A 86 -0.19 8.97 10.81
C CYS A 86 -0.39 10.17 9.90
N HIS A 87 0.50 10.33 8.92
CA HIS A 87 0.41 11.35 7.88
C HIS A 87 0.27 10.70 6.51
N LEU A 88 -0.79 11.07 5.80
CA LEU A 88 -1.07 10.64 4.44
C LEU A 88 -0.36 11.58 3.48
N ILE A 89 0.36 11.02 2.51
CA ILE A 89 1.25 11.78 1.64
C ILE A 89 0.77 11.72 0.20
N GLY A 90 0.54 12.89 -0.38
CA GLY A 90 0.28 13.09 -1.80
C GLY A 90 1.52 13.64 -2.51
N CYS A 91 1.64 13.36 -3.80
CA CYS A 91 2.79 13.77 -4.61
C CYS A 91 2.31 14.39 -5.93
N GLY A 92 2.89 15.53 -6.30
CA GLY A 92 2.37 16.39 -7.38
C GLY A 92 2.32 15.70 -8.74
N GLU A 93 3.38 15.00 -9.11
CA GLU A 93 3.49 14.26 -10.38
C GLU A 93 3.19 12.76 -10.24
N GLY A 94 2.52 12.35 -9.15
CA GLY A 94 2.27 10.94 -8.82
C GLY A 94 3.55 10.14 -8.50
N ARG A 95 4.68 10.83 -8.32
CA ARG A 95 5.96 10.25 -7.91
C ARG A 95 6.47 11.00 -6.69
N CYS A 96 6.77 10.25 -5.64
CA CYS A 96 7.40 10.77 -4.45
C CYS A 96 8.87 10.38 -4.44
N GLU A 97 9.72 11.32 -4.05
CA GLU A 97 11.12 11.06 -3.78
C GLU A 97 11.31 10.97 -2.27
N MET A 98 12.29 10.17 -1.83
CA MET A 98 12.67 10.10 -0.42
C MET A 98 13.88 11.01 -0.21
N ASN A 99 13.88 11.77 0.87
CA ASN A 99 15.00 12.58 1.29
C ASN A 99 15.93 11.82 2.24
N GLU A 100 17.09 12.42 2.49
CA GLU A 100 18.12 11.86 3.36
C GLU A 100 17.60 11.47 4.75
N ARG A 101 18.34 10.54 5.36
CA ARG A 101 18.03 9.98 6.66
C ARG A 101 18.15 11.05 7.75
N GLY A 102 17.06 11.32 8.46
CA GLY A 102 17.04 12.11 9.69
C GLY A 102 17.02 11.20 10.91
N GLU A 103 17.60 11.62 12.03
CA GLU A 103 17.46 10.89 13.30
C GLU A 103 16.21 11.38 14.04
N TYR A 104 15.12 10.61 13.97
CA TYR A 104 13.87 10.82 14.70
C TYR A 104 13.88 9.99 15.98
N PRO A 105 13.97 10.62 17.17
CA PRO A 105 14.16 9.93 18.45
C PRO A 105 12.94 9.08 18.86
N ASP A 106 11.76 9.45 18.39
CA ASP A 106 10.48 8.78 18.56
C ASP A 106 10.25 7.64 17.55
N GLY A 107 11.09 7.55 16.52
CA GLY A 107 11.00 6.57 15.46
C GLY A 107 10.07 7.00 14.34
N LEU A 108 10.61 7.07 13.12
CA LEU A 108 9.86 7.43 11.92
C LEU A 108 9.95 6.33 10.86
N LEU A 109 8.80 5.99 10.30
CA LEU A 109 8.67 5.05 9.19
C LEU A 109 7.88 5.70 8.06
N SER A 110 8.50 5.83 6.89
CA SER A 110 7.80 6.27 5.69
C SER A 110 7.61 5.10 4.75
N VAL A 111 6.38 4.93 4.25
CA VAL A 111 6.02 3.85 3.34
C VAL A 111 5.50 4.46 2.04
N LEU A 112 6.19 4.17 0.94
CA LEU A 112 5.77 4.55 -0.40
C LEU A 112 4.87 3.44 -0.98
N ILE A 113 3.73 3.84 -1.52
CA ILE A 113 2.75 2.95 -2.15
C ILE A 113 2.82 3.15 -3.66
N ASN A 114 3.37 2.17 -4.37
CA ASN A 114 3.30 2.11 -5.81
C ASN A 114 1.99 1.43 -6.22
N ARG A 115 0.96 2.25 -6.44
CA ARG A 115 -0.39 1.77 -6.72
C ARG A 115 -0.42 0.97 -8.01
N THR A 116 -0.88 -0.27 -7.92
CA THR A 116 -1.26 -1.03 -9.10
C THR A 116 -2.58 -0.47 -9.60
N GLN A 117 -2.57 0.22 -10.74
CA GLN A 117 -3.82 0.58 -11.41
C GLN A 117 -4.57 -0.72 -11.70
N VAL A 118 -5.63 -0.99 -10.95
CA VAL A 118 -6.61 -1.97 -11.39
C VAL A 118 -7.26 -1.34 -12.61
N ILE A 119 -6.76 -1.68 -13.79
CA ILE A 119 -7.48 -1.45 -15.03
C ILE A 119 -8.74 -2.31 -14.88
N LEU A 120 -9.84 -1.68 -14.48
CA LEU A 120 -11.16 -2.24 -14.70
C LEU A 120 -11.35 -2.28 -16.22
N CYS A 121 -11.02 -3.41 -16.82
CA CYS A 121 -11.55 -3.80 -18.13
C CYS A 121 -12.99 -4.27 -17.96
#